data_AF-T1AGY2-F1
#
_entry.id   AF-T1AGY2-F1
#
_cell.length_a   1.000
_cell.length_b   1.000
_cell.length_c   1.000
_cell.angle_alpha   90.00
_cell.angle_beta   90.00
_cell.angle_gamma   90.00
#
_symmetry.space_group_name_H-M   'P 1'
#
loop_
_entity.id
_entity.type
_entity.pdbx_description
1 polymer ?
#
loop_
_entity_poly.entity_id
_entity_poly.type
_entity_poly.pdbx_seq_one_letter_code
_entity_poly.pdbx_strand_id
1 'polypeptide(L)'
;GNLQYPGIHSFRAGRSAAKEAYAAAGITNPIKEIDAVELHDAYTSSEIQTYEDLGLCKYGEGGQFIDEGKSKLNGKVPVNFSGGLLACGHPVGASGIMQGVFMFWQLQKTIKKHFKTR
;
A
#
# COMPACT_ATOMS: atom_id res chain seq x y z
N GLY A 1 0.51 20.62 -25.33
CA GLY A 1 -0.95 20.42 -25.35
C GLY A 1 -1.27 19.41 -24.30
N ASN A 2 -2.08 19.79 -23.30
CA ASN A 2 -2.37 19.02 -22.09
C ASN A 2 -3.06 17.69 -22.42
N LEU A 3 -2.27 16.64 -22.69
CA LEU A 3 -2.73 15.27 -22.53
C LEU A 3 -2.89 15.02 -21.03
N GLN A 4 -4.06 15.39 -20.50
CA GLN A 4 -4.61 14.77 -19.30
C GLN A 4 -4.89 13.32 -19.70
N TYR A 5 -3.89 12.46 -19.49
CA TYR A 5 -3.99 11.03 -19.76
C TYR A 5 -5.26 10.53 -19.08
N PRO A 6 -6.16 9.80 -19.77
CA PRO A 6 -7.36 9.30 -19.14
C PRO A 6 -6.93 8.49 -17.91
N GLY A 7 -7.65 8.64 -16.80
CA GLY A 7 -7.38 8.02 -15.49
C GLY A 7 -7.47 6.48 -15.47
N ILE A 8 -7.02 5.82 -16.54
CA ILE A 8 -6.91 4.38 -16.77
C ILE A 8 -5.75 3.78 -15.95
N HIS A 9 -4.84 4.61 -15.44
CA HIS A 9 -3.74 4.20 -14.55
C HIS A 9 -4.17 4.14 -13.07
N SER A 10 -5.46 3.89 -12.79
CA SER A 10 -5.98 3.89 -11.42
C SER A 10 -7.07 2.85 -11.22
N PHE A 11 -7.09 2.30 -10.02
CA PHE A 11 -8.13 1.45 -9.50
C PHE A 11 -9.20 2.30 -8.80
N ARG A 12 -10.17 2.81 -9.58
CA ARG A 12 -11.31 3.61 -9.05
C ARG A 12 -11.99 2.97 -7.83
N ALA A 13 -12.15 1.64 -7.84
CA ALA A 13 -12.74 0.91 -6.72
C ALA A 13 -11.87 1.02 -5.45
N GLY A 14 -10.56 0.78 -5.57
CA GLY A 14 -9.61 0.93 -4.46
C GLY A 14 -9.58 2.36 -3.90
N ARG A 15 -9.58 3.36 -4.79
CA ARG A 15 -9.64 4.77 -4.40
C ARG A 15 -10.92 5.14 -3.65
N SER A 16 -12.06 4.60 -4.07
CA SER A 16 -13.36 4.86 -3.42
C SER A 16 -13.41 4.20 -2.04
N ALA A 17 -12.98 2.93 -1.96
CA ALA A 17 -12.87 2.20 -0.70
C ALA A 17 -11.92 2.90 0.30
N ALA A 18 -10.77 3.41 -0.17
CA ALA A 18 -9.83 4.16 0.67
C ALA A 18 -10.49 5.43 1.25
N LYS A 19 -11.21 6.20 0.43
CA LYS A 19 -11.93 7.40 0.89
C LYS A 19 -12.98 7.08 1.95
N GLU A 20 -13.76 6.01 1.74
CA GLU A 20 -14.77 5.57 2.70
C GLU A 20 -14.12 5.12 4.02
N ALA A 21 -13.04 4.34 3.94
CA ALA A 21 -12.30 3.88 5.12
C ALA A 21 -11.68 5.06 5.90
N TYR A 22 -11.08 6.03 5.21
CA TYR A 22 -10.52 7.22 5.86
C TYR A 22 -11.59 8.08 6.52
N ALA A 23 -12.73 8.30 5.85
CA ALA A 23 -13.85 9.02 6.44
C ALA A 23 -14.37 8.32 7.71
N ALA A 24 -14.52 6.99 7.68
CA ALA A 24 -14.94 6.20 8.84
C ALA A 24 -13.91 6.24 9.99
N ALA A 25 -12.62 6.31 9.68
CA ALA A 25 -11.54 6.37 10.65
C ALA A 25 -11.18 7.80 11.12
N GLY A 26 -11.78 8.85 10.53
CA GLY A 26 -11.42 10.24 10.80
C GLY A 26 -10.04 10.66 10.25
N ILE A 27 -9.50 9.91 9.29
CA ILE A 27 -8.21 10.20 8.64
C ILE A 27 -8.40 11.28 7.58
N THR A 28 -7.59 12.32 7.64
CA THR A 28 -7.61 13.46 6.70
C THR A 28 -6.31 13.62 5.93
N ASN A 29 -5.22 13.06 6.44
CA ASN A 29 -3.91 13.10 5.82
C ASN A 29 -3.24 11.71 5.90
N PRO A 30 -3.57 10.80 4.96
CA PRO A 30 -3.11 9.41 4.99
C PRO A 30 -1.59 9.25 5.15
N ILE A 31 -0.79 10.04 4.43
CA ILE A 31 0.68 9.97 4.48
C ILE A 31 1.28 10.42 5.82
N LYS A 32 0.50 11.11 6.67
CA LYS A 32 0.92 11.50 8.03
C LYS A 32 0.30 10.64 9.12
N GLU A 33 -0.86 10.05 8.88
CA GLU A 33 -1.68 9.39 9.89
C GLU A 33 -1.66 7.87 9.78
N ILE A 34 -1.12 7.31 8.69
CA ILE A 34 -0.95 5.86 8.50
C ILE A 34 0.51 5.49 8.74
N ASP A 35 0.73 4.56 9.68
CA ASP A 35 2.08 4.12 10.06
C ASP A 35 2.65 3.02 9.16
N ALA A 36 1.80 2.23 8.50
CA ALA A 36 2.22 1.16 7.59
C ALA A 36 1.07 0.77 6.64
N VAL A 37 1.42 0.22 5.48
CA VAL A 37 0.46 -0.21 4.46
C VAL A 37 0.81 -1.61 3.97
N GLU A 38 -0.19 -2.47 3.85
CA GLU A 38 -0.15 -3.66 3.01
C GLU A 38 -1.13 -3.43 1.86
N LEU A 39 -0.65 -3.50 0.62
CA LEU A 39 -1.43 -3.23 -0.59
C LEU A 39 -1.27 -4.36 -1.61
N HIS A 40 -2.11 -4.33 -2.65
CA HIS A 40 -2.20 -5.40 -3.65
C HIS A 40 -1.25 -5.15 -4.84
N ASP A 41 0.02 -5.50 -4.67
CA ASP A 41 1.10 -5.38 -5.67
C ASP A 41 1.19 -6.61 -6.58
N ALA A 42 0.10 -7.01 -7.25
CA ALA A 42 0.15 -8.13 -8.20
C ALA A 42 1.18 -7.92 -9.33
N TYR A 43 1.46 -6.64 -9.64
CA TYR A 43 2.53 -6.18 -10.50
C TYR A 43 3.19 -4.94 -9.89
N THR A 44 4.46 -4.66 -10.21
CA THR A 44 5.15 -3.44 -9.75
C THR A 44 4.42 -2.15 -10.18
N SER A 45 3.80 -2.16 -11.36
CA SER A 45 2.97 -1.04 -11.83
C SER A 45 1.72 -0.82 -10.97
N SER A 46 1.11 -1.89 -10.44
CA SER A 46 -0.06 -1.79 -9.57
C SER A 46 0.26 -1.19 -8.21
N GLU A 47 1.47 -1.40 -7.69
CA GLU A 47 1.93 -0.78 -6.45
C GLU A 47 2.01 0.74 -6.59
N ILE A 48 2.66 1.23 -7.66
CA ILE A 48 2.77 2.67 -7.98
C ILE A 48 1.39 3.33 -8.07
N GLN A 49 0.47 2.73 -8.83
CA GLN A 49 -0.89 3.26 -8.99
C GLN A 49 -1.65 3.29 -7.66
N THR A 50 -1.45 2.27 -6.83
CA THR A 50 -2.14 2.16 -5.54
C THR A 50 -1.66 3.22 -4.55
N TYR A 51 -0.40 3.66 -4.58
CA TYR A 51 0.05 4.79 -3.76
C TYR A 51 -0.77 6.06 -4.01
N GLU A 52 -1.01 6.35 -5.29
CA GLU A 52 -1.77 7.52 -5.73
C GLU A 52 -3.24 7.38 -5.35
N ASP A 53 -3.81 6.18 -5.51
CA ASP A 53 -5.20 5.87 -5.16
C ASP A 53 -5.48 5.89 -3.66
N LEU A 54 -4.50 5.53 -2.84
CA LEU A 54 -4.54 5.65 -1.39
C LEU A 54 -4.25 7.09 -0.91
N GLY A 55 -3.87 8.00 -1.82
CA GLY A 55 -3.53 9.38 -1.47
C GLY A 55 -2.24 9.52 -0.66
N LEU A 56 -1.31 8.56 -0.78
CA LEU A 56 0.03 8.63 -0.19
C LEU A 56 0.93 9.63 -0.93
N CYS A 57 0.66 9.83 -2.22
CA CYS A 57 1.24 10.85 -3.08
C CYS A 57 0.20 11.35 -4.10
N LYS A 58 0.53 12.38 -4.88
CA LYS A 58 -0.38 12.88 -5.92
C LYS A 58 -0.31 11.98 -7.16
N TYR A 59 -1.32 12.11 -8.03
CA TYR A 59 -1.33 11.42 -9.32
C TYR A 59 -0.09 11.77 -10.16
N GLY A 60 0.55 10.74 -10.70
CA GLY A 60 1.80 10.84 -11.46
C GLY A 60 3.06 10.95 -10.60
N GLU A 61 2.95 11.03 -9.27
CA GLU A 61 4.11 11.11 -8.36
C GLU A 61 4.48 9.74 -7.76
N GLY A 62 3.77 8.65 -8.08
CA GLY A 62 4.04 7.34 -7.51
C GLY A 62 5.45 6.79 -7.80
N GLY A 63 6.03 7.11 -8.96
CA GLY A 63 7.42 6.77 -9.27
C GLY A 63 8.42 7.52 -8.36
N GLN A 64 8.25 8.84 -8.25
CA GLN A 64 9.06 9.68 -7.36
C GLN A 64 8.93 9.25 -5.89
N PHE A 65 7.74 8.80 -5.48
CA PHE A 65 7.52 8.27 -4.13
C PHE A 65 8.44 7.09 -3.80
N ILE A 66 8.69 6.20 -4.76
CA ILE A 66 9.65 5.09 -4.63
C ILE A 66 11.09 5.60 -4.65
N ASP A 67 11.43 6.47 -5.60
CA ASP A 67 12.80 6.99 -5.76
C ASP A 67 13.29 7.73 -4.50
N GLU A 68 12.40 8.47 -3.85
CA GLU A 68 12.65 9.15 -2.57
C GLU A 68 12.68 8.18 -1.37
N GLY A 69 12.40 6.88 -1.60
CA GLY A 69 12.42 5.83 -0.58
C GLY A 69 11.27 5.92 0.42
N LYS A 70 10.18 6.62 0.11
CA LYS A 70 9.07 6.85 1.06
C LYS A 70 8.36 5.55 1.45
N SER A 71 8.30 4.57 0.54
CA SER A 71 7.69 3.25 0.77
C SER A 71 8.59 2.22 1.47
N LYS A 72 9.88 2.52 1.66
CA LYS A 72 10.83 1.57 2.28
C LYS A 72 10.46 1.27 3.73
N LEU A 73 11.00 0.17 4.29
CA LEU A 73 10.77 -0.23 5.69
C LEU A 73 11.12 0.85 6.73
N ASN A 74 12.08 1.71 6.41
CA ASN A 74 12.48 2.88 7.22
C ASN A 74 12.07 4.21 6.58
N GLY A 75 11.20 4.17 5.57
CA GLY A 75 10.69 5.32 4.84
C GLY A 75 9.60 6.06 5.60
N LYS A 76 8.91 6.95 4.87
CA LYS A 76 7.83 7.77 5.44
C LYS A 76 6.62 6.92 5.85
N VAL A 77 6.25 5.96 5.02
CA VAL A 77 5.20 4.97 5.29
C VAL A 77 5.67 3.65 4.69
N PRO A 78 6.14 2.70 5.52
CA PRO A 78 6.49 1.37 5.06
C PRO A 78 5.33 0.70 4.33
N VAL A 79 5.57 0.30 3.09
CA VAL A 79 4.61 -0.45 2.28
C VAL A 79 5.10 -1.88 2.13
N ASN A 80 4.17 -2.84 2.22
CA ASN A 80 4.39 -4.25 1.96
C ASN A 80 5.60 -4.79 2.74
N PHE A 81 5.60 -4.53 4.05
CA PHE A 81 6.65 -5.02 4.94
C PHE A 81 6.64 -6.56 5.07
N SER A 82 5.56 -7.21 4.64
CA SER A 82 5.51 -8.66 4.40
C SER A 82 6.43 -9.13 3.28
N GLY A 83 6.80 -8.25 2.35
CA GLY A 83 7.39 -8.56 1.04
C GLY A 83 6.40 -8.42 -0.11
N GLY A 84 5.10 -8.23 0.17
CA GLY A 84 4.06 -8.05 -0.84
C GLY A 84 3.77 -9.32 -1.63
N LEU A 85 2.82 -9.23 -2.55
CA LEU A 85 2.43 -10.31 -3.46
C LEU A 85 3.58 -10.68 -4.40
N LEU A 86 4.45 -9.73 -4.74
CA LEU A 86 5.61 -9.97 -5.60
C LEU A 86 6.61 -10.96 -4.97
N ALA A 87 6.84 -10.91 -3.66
CA ALA A 87 7.77 -11.80 -2.98
C ALA A 87 7.10 -13.00 -2.28
N CYS A 88 5.96 -12.79 -1.62
CA CYS A 88 5.25 -13.85 -0.89
C CYS A 88 4.44 -14.77 -1.82
N GLY A 89 4.19 -14.33 -3.06
CA GLY A 89 3.31 -14.98 -4.00
C GLY A 89 1.86 -14.51 -3.87
N HIS A 90 1.07 -14.83 -4.89
CA HIS A 90 -0.31 -14.36 -5.03
C HIS A 90 -1.33 -15.51 -5.19
N PRO A 91 -1.60 -16.31 -4.15
CA PRO A 91 -2.79 -17.17 -4.14
C PRO A 91 -4.02 -16.27 -3.97
N VAL A 92 -4.73 -16.03 -5.07
CA VAL A 92 -5.77 -14.98 -5.19
C VAL A 92 -6.73 -14.92 -4.01
N GLY A 93 -7.27 -16.06 -3.57
CA GLY A 93 -8.21 -16.12 -2.45
C GLY A 93 -7.60 -15.89 -1.06
N ALA A 94 -6.28 -16.03 -0.92
CA ALA A 94 -5.59 -15.93 0.37
C ALA A 94 -4.87 -14.58 0.57
N SER A 95 -4.57 -13.82 -0.48
CA SER A 95 -3.77 -12.59 -0.38
C SER A 95 -4.36 -11.55 0.57
N GLY A 96 -5.68 -11.32 0.55
CA GLY A 96 -6.31 -10.37 1.47
C GLY A 96 -6.21 -10.79 2.94
N ILE A 97 -6.31 -12.10 3.20
CA ILE A 97 -6.16 -12.65 4.56
C ILE A 97 -4.71 -12.50 5.01
N MET A 98 -3.74 -12.78 4.14
CA MET A 98 -2.33 -12.60 4.43
C MET A 98 -2.02 -11.15 4.84
N GLN A 99 -2.48 -10.16 4.06
CA GLN A 99 -2.30 -8.74 4.37
C GLN A 99 -2.86 -8.39 5.77
N GLY A 100 -4.07 -8.87 6.08
CA GLY A 100 -4.69 -8.67 7.40
C GLY A 100 -3.90 -9.31 8.55
N VAL A 101 -3.40 -10.52 8.35
CA VAL A 101 -2.58 -11.23 9.35
C VAL A 101 -1.26 -10.50 9.62
N PHE A 102 -0.57 -10.05 8.57
CA PHE A 102 0.68 -9.28 8.73
C PHE A 102 0.44 -7.95 9.45
N MET A 103 -0.64 -7.24 9.11
CA MET A 103 -0.99 -6.01 9.81
C MET A 103 -1.32 -6.28 11.29
N PHE A 104 -2.06 -7.35 11.58
CA PHE A 104 -2.35 -7.75 12.96
C PHE A 104 -1.07 -8.04 13.75
N TRP A 105 -0.14 -8.81 13.17
CA TRP A 105 1.16 -9.08 13.79
C TRP A 105 2.03 -7.83 13.94
N GLN A 106 1.96 -6.89 13.01
CA GLN A 106 2.67 -5.61 13.09
C GLN A 106 2.16 -4.78 14.27
N LEU A 107 0.84 -4.62 14.39
CA LEU A 107 0.21 -3.89 15.50
C LEU A 107 0.52 -4.51 16.86
N GLN A 108 0.60 -5.84 16.92
CA GLN A 108 0.99 -6.58 18.13
C GLN A 108 2.51 -6.58 18.38
N LYS A 109 3.32 -6.12 17.43
CA LYS A 109 4.80 -6.21 17.45
C LYS A 109 5.31 -7.66 17.55
N THR A 110 4.58 -8.60 16.94
CA THR A 110 4.84 -10.04 17.01
C THR A 110 5.36 -10.65 15.71
N ILE A 111 5.62 -9.86 14.66
CA ILE A 111 6.13 -10.39 13.38
C ILE A 111 7.32 -11.34 13.59
N LYS A 112 8.32 -10.95 14.39
CA LYS A 112 9.52 -11.80 14.67
C LYS A 112 9.20 -13.16 15.31
N LYS A 113 8.07 -13.28 16.01
CA LYS A 113 7.62 -14.55 16.61
C LYS A 113 7.11 -15.51 15.53
N HIS A 114 6.44 -14.98 14.51
CA HIS A 114 5.78 -15.76 13.46
C HIS A 114 6.68 -15.96 12.23
N PHE A 115 7.52 -14.98 11.93
CA PHE A 115 8.60 -15.04 10.95
C PHE A 115 9.93 -15.28 11.67
N LYS A 116 10.16 -16.52 12.10
CA LYS A 116 11.52 -16.99 12.39
C LYS A 116 12.15 -17.37 11.05
N THR A 117 13.11 -16.58 10.58
CA THR A 117 14.13 -17.11 9.67
C THR A 117 14.75 -18.33 10.34
N ARG A 118 14.66 -19.48 9.67
CA ARG A 118 15.59 -20.57 9.97
C ARG A 118 17.02 -20.09 9.74
#